data_AF-F3FVV4-F1
#
_entry.id   AF-F3FVV4-F1
#
_cell.length_a   1.000
_cell.length_b   1.000
_cell.length_c   1.000
_cell.angle_alpha   90.00
_cell.angle_beta   90.00
_cell.angle_gamma   90.00
#
_symmetry.space_group_name_H-M   'P 1'
#
loop_
_entity.id
_entity.type
_entity.pdbx_description
1 polymer ?
#
loop_
_entity_poly.entity_id
_entity_poly.type
_entity_poly.pdbx_seq_one_letter_code
_entity_poly.pdbx_strand_id
1 'polypeptide(L)'
;GDQDMCFYGQKSVKGGALQQTEASAGRAVFSLDPSRLDSVIEKVALTATIYENKASFGSVSRLALNITGGIEADIPTSGMKETALILGEFYLRQGAWKFRCVAQGFAGGLEP
;
A
#
# COMPACT_ATOMS: atom_id res chain seq x y z
N GLY A 1 -10.83 11.12 -3.30
CA GLY A 1 -9.90 12.18 -3.75
C GLY A 1 -8.63 12.12 -2.91
N ASP A 2 -7.61 12.93 -3.17
CA ASP A 2 -6.29 12.86 -2.49
C ASP A 2 -6.36 12.88 -0.95
N GLN A 3 -7.43 13.45 -0.40
CA GLN A 3 -7.74 13.43 1.04
C GLN A 3 -7.91 12.02 1.64
N ASP A 4 -8.09 11.01 0.80
CA ASP A 4 -8.25 9.60 1.19
C ASP A 4 -6.93 8.82 1.13
N MET A 5 -5.85 9.45 0.65
CA MET A 5 -4.55 8.82 0.46
C MET A 5 -3.57 9.17 1.57
N CYS A 6 -2.97 8.15 2.19
CA CYS A 6 -1.92 8.31 3.19
C CYS A 6 -0.55 8.07 2.56
N PHE A 7 0.33 9.08 2.58
CA PHE A 7 1.69 8.99 2.03
C PHE A 7 2.65 9.92 2.79
N TYR A 8 3.92 10.01 2.36
CA TYR A 8 4.95 10.78 3.08
C TYR A 8 4.61 12.27 3.28
N GLY A 9 3.83 12.87 2.36
CA GLY A 9 3.33 14.24 2.45
C GLY A 9 2.00 14.40 3.19
N GLN A 10 1.28 13.30 3.44
CA GLN A 10 -0.01 13.26 4.14
C GLN A 10 -0.08 12.00 5.01
N LYS A 11 0.53 12.08 6.20
CA LYS A 11 0.81 10.90 7.05
C LYS A 11 -0.39 10.36 7.82
N SER A 12 -1.54 11.02 7.77
CA SER A 12 -2.76 10.61 8.48
C SER A 12 -3.98 11.06 7.70
N VAL A 13 -4.95 10.16 7.51
CA VAL A 13 -6.21 10.43 6.80
C VAL A 13 -7.39 9.82 7.53
N LYS A 14 -8.61 10.19 7.11
CA LYS A 14 -9.87 9.66 7.67
C LYS A 14 -9.91 9.79 9.20
N GLY A 15 -9.59 10.99 9.68
CA GLY A 15 -9.55 11.28 11.12
C GLY A 15 -8.50 10.47 11.89
N GLY A 16 -7.52 9.85 11.24
CA GLY A 16 -6.49 9.00 11.83
C GLY A 16 -6.80 7.50 11.80
N ALA A 17 -7.79 7.06 11.00
CA ALA A 17 -8.04 5.64 10.75
C ALA A 17 -6.91 4.98 9.94
N LEU A 18 -6.21 5.74 9.10
CA LEU A 18 -5.01 5.30 8.38
C LEU A 18 -3.88 6.29 8.66
N GLN A 19 -2.74 5.77 9.13
CA GLN A 19 -1.59 6.60 9.50
C GLN A 19 -0.26 5.92 9.15
N GLN A 20 0.70 6.68 8.64
CA GLN A 20 2.09 6.27 8.56
C GLN A 20 2.75 6.44 9.93
N THR A 21 3.20 5.35 10.54
CA THR A 21 3.79 5.35 11.89
C THR A 21 5.32 5.37 11.86
N GLU A 22 5.92 4.78 10.84
CA GLU A 22 7.38 4.76 10.65
C GLU A 22 7.73 4.94 9.17
N ALA A 23 8.82 5.65 8.91
CA ALA A 23 9.41 5.76 7.58
C ALA A 23 10.94 5.87 7.71
N SER A 24 11.65 4.97 7.04
CA SER A 24 13.10 4.97 6.90
C SER A 24 13.49 4.48 5.51
N ALA A 25 14.78 4.53 5.17
CA ALA A 25 15.26 4.06 3.88
C ALA A 25 14.84 2.59 3.63
N GLY A 26 14.06 2.36 2.58
CA GLY A 26 13.56 1.03 2.20
C GLY A 26 12.46 0.45 3.08
N ARG A 27 11.90 1.20 4.04
CA ARG A 27 10.84 0.72 4.94
C ARG A 27 9.82 1.81 5.25
N ALA A 28 8.54 1.44 5.13
CA ALA A 28 7.43 2.24 5.62
C ALA A 28 6.46 1.34 6.40
N VAL A 29 5.93 1.85 7.50
CA VAL A 29 4.94 1.16 8.35
C VAL A 29 3.70 2.02 8.45
N PHE A 30 2.55 1.38 8.29
CA PHE A 30 1.24 2.03 8.37
C PHE A 30 0.36 1.29 9.37
N SER A 31 -0.41 2.04 10.15
CA SER A 31 -1.51 1.52 10.96
C SER A 31 -2.84 1.78 10.26
N LEU A 32 -3.73 0.78 10.31
CA LEU A 32 -5.10 0.86 9.80
C LEU A 32 -6.05 0.41 10.91
N ASP A 33 -6.99 1.26 11.28
CA ASP A 33 -8.12 0.95 12.15
C ASP A 33 -9.42 0.97 11.34
N PRO A 34 -9.88 -0.20 10.86
CA PRO A 34 -11.08 -0.26 10.03
C PRO A 34 -12.37 0.13 10.76
N SER A 35 -12.39 0.12 12.10
CA SER A 35 -13.57 0.51 12.88
C SER A 35 -13.87 2.01 12.81
N ARG A 36 -12.88 2.80 12.40
CA ARG A 36 -12.95 4.26 12.27
C ARG A 36 -13.16 4.73 10.84
N LEU A 37 -13.23 3.80 9.88
CA LEU A 37 -13.56 4.12 8.49
C LEU A 37 -15.06 4.37 8.35
N ASP A 38 -15.44 5.31 7.46
CA ASP A 38 -16.84 5.44 7.05
C ASP A 38 -17.35 4.12 6.48
N SER A 39 -18.61 3.78 6.77
CA SER A 39 -19.22 2.51 6.35
C SER A 39 -19.30 2.30 4.83
N VAL A 40 -19.17 3.37 4.05
CA VAL A 40 -19.08 3.32 2.58
C VAL A 40 -17.72 2.81 2.08
N ILE A 41 -16.69 2.77 2.94
CA ILE A 41 -15.35 2.31 2.57
C ILE A 41 -15.29 0.79 2.68
N GLU A 42 -15.24 0.12 1.53
CA GLU A 42 -15.17 -1.34 1.47
C GLU A 42 -13.78 -1.86 1.08
N LYS A 43 -12.83 -0.96 0.79
CA LYS A 43 -11.49 -1.31 0.34
C LYS A 43 -10.45 -0.27 0.73
N VAL A 44 -9.26 -0.74 1.13
CA VAL A 44 -8.04 0.07 1.30
C VAL A 44 -6.92 -0.63 0.54
N ALA A 45 -6.43 0.00 -0.53
CA ALA A 45 -5.31 -0.51 -1.32
C ALA A 45 -3.98 -0.02 -0.76
N LEU A 46 -2.99 -0.90 -0.70
CA LEU A 46 -1.61 -0.58 -0.38
C LEU A 46 -0.80 -0.55 -1.68
N THR A 47 -0.22 0.61 -1.99
CA THR A 47 0.55 0.82 -3.20
C THR A 47 1.99 1.23 -2.87
N ALA A 48 2.91 0.96 -3.80
CA ALA A 48 4.26 1.51 -3.77
C ALA A 48 4.63 2.08 -5.12
N THR A 49 5.42 3.14 -5.10
CA THR A 49 5.97 3.77 -6.29
C THR A 49 7.43 4.11 -6.12
N ILE A 50 8.17 4.04 -7.21
CA ILE A 50 9.53 4.54 -7.32
C ILE A 50 9.46 5.89 -8.03
N TYR A 51 9.62 6.97 -7.27
CA TYR A 51 9.52 8.34 -7.76
C TYR A 51 10.80 8.82 -8.45
N GLU A 52 11.98 8.41 -7.94
CA GLU A 52 13.26 8.94 -8.38
C GLU A 52 13.91 8.10 -9.50
N ASN A 53 14.70 8.76 -10.34
CA ASN A 53 15.65 8.16 -11.29
C ASN A 53 15.06 7.26 -12.40
N LYS A 54 13.74 7.29 -12.64
CA LYS A 54 13.06 6.41 -13.63
C LYS A 54 13.37 4.92 -13.42
N ALA A 55 13.75 4.53 -12.20
CA ALA A 55 14.04 3.14 -11.89
C ALA A 55 12.73 2.35 -11.82
N SER A 56 12.75 1.11 -12.32
CA SER A 56 11.62 0.19 -12.20
C SER A 56 11.77 -0.71 -10.99
N PHE A 57 10.66 -1.34 -10.59
CA PHE A 57 10.68 -2.39 -9.56
C PHE A 57 11.63 -3.53 -9.92
N GLY A 58 11.94 -3.76 -11.21
CA GLY A 58 12.99 -4.67 -11.68
C GLY A 58 14.37 -4.50 -11.04
N SER A 59 14.68 -3.30 -10.54
CA SER A 59 15.94 -3.00 -9.84
C SER A 59 15.89 -3.24 -8.32
N VAL A 60 14.71 -3.51 -7.76
CA VAL A 60 14.52 -3.73 -6.32
C VAL A 60 14.88 -5.19 -6.00
N SER A 61 15.94 -5.38 -5.23
CA SER A 61 16.46 -6.72 -4.88
C SER A 61 15.49 -7.54 -4.03
N ARG A 62 14.71 -6.88 -3.18
CA ARG A 62 13.66 -7.51 -2.37
C ARG A 62 12.55 -6.53 -2.05
N LEU A 63 11.31 -6.96 -2.27
CA LEU A 63 10.10 -6.27 -1.83
C LEU A 63 9.23 -7.26 -1.06
N ALA A 64 8.79 -6.89 0.14
CA ALA A 64 7.98 -7.76 0.98
C ALA A 64 6.93 -6.96 1.76
N LEU A 65 5.79 -7.61 2.02
CA LEU A 65 4.74 -7.14 2.91
C LEU A 65 4.73 -7.97 4.18
N ASN A 66 4.55 -7.29 5.32
CA ASN A 66 4.31 -7.92 6.61
C ASN A 66 3.05 -7.28 7.21
N ILE A 67 2.04 -8.09 7.49
CA ILE A 67 0.79 -7.65 8.10
C ILE A 67 0.68 -8.27 9.49
N THR A 68 0.23 -7.47 10.46
CA THR A 68 -0.09 -7.94 11.80
C THR A 68 -1.06 -9.13 11.74
N GLY A 69 -0.79 -10.15 12.55
CA GLY A 69 -1.51 -11.43 12.45
C GLY A 69 -0.77 -12.52 11.65
N GLY A 70 0.46 -12.25 11.18
CA GLY A 70 1.39 -13.26 10.68
C GLY A 70 1.34 -13.50 9.17
N ILE A 71 0.80 -12.55 8.40
CA ILE A 71 0.87 -12.63 6.93
C ILE A 71 2.17 -11.99 6.49
N GLU A 72 3.01 -12.79 5.83
CA GLU A 72 4.23 -12.33 5.17
C GLU A 72 4.15 -12.72 3.69
N ALA A 73 4.46 -11.77 2.81
CA ALA A 73 4.42 -11.99 1.37
C ALA A 73 5.60 -11.31 0.68
N ASP A 74 6.50 -12.10 0.08
CA ASP A 74 7.49 -11.58 -0.85
C ASP A 74 6.82 -11.28 -2.20
N ILE A 75 7.14 -10.12 -2.78
CA ILE A 75 6.64 -9.67 -4.07
C ILE A 75 7.77 -9.87 -5.09
N PRO A 76 7.60 -10.75 -6.09
CA PRO A 76 8.58 -10.93 -7.14
C PRO A 76 8.74 -9.65 -7.95
N THR A 77 9.96 -9.11 -7.99
CA THR A 77 10.25 -7.86 -8.69
C THR A 77 11.07 -8.07 -9.96
N SER A 78 11.73 -9.22 -10.11
CA SER A 78 12.64 -9.49 -11.22
C SER A 78 11.93 -9.34 -12.58
N GLY A 79 12.53 -8.54 -13.47
CA GLY A 79 11.99 -8.28 -14.81
C GLY A 79 10.84 -7.27 -14.87
N MET A 80 10.36 -6.73 -13.73
CA MET A 80 9.33 -5.70 -13.72
C MET A 80 9.81 -4.40 -14.37
N LYS A 81 8.96 -3.84 -15.23
CA LYS A 81 9.19 -2.56 -15.91
C LYS A 81 8.44 -1.41 -15.25
N GLU A 82 7.54 -1.76 -14.35
CA GLU A 82 6.64 -0.85 -13.66
C GLU A 82 7.39 0.01 -12.65
N THR A 83 6.93 1.24 -12.51
CA THR A 83 7.37 2.20 -11.49
C THR A 83 6.34 2.35 -10.37
N ALA A 84 5.18 1.71 -10.50
CA ALA A 84 4.10 1.69 -9.52
C ALA A 84 3.49 0.29 -9.41
N LEU A 85 3.19 -0.15 -8.19
CA LEU A 85 2.56 -1.44 -7.88
C LEU A 85 1.40 -1.26 -6.91
N ILE A 86 0.34 -2.05 -7.10
CA ILE A 86 -0.62 -2.40 -6.05
C ILE A 86 -0.08 -3.65 -5.37
N LEU A 87 0.37 -3.51 -4.13
CA LEU A 87 1.01 -4.59 -3.38
C LEU A 87 -0.03 -5.55 -2.82
N GLY A 88 -1.10 -5.00 -2.24
CA GLY A 88 -2.19 -5.75 -1.65
C GLY A 88 -3.36 -4.84 -1.33
N GLU A 89 -4.46 -5.44 -0.88
CA GLU A 89 -5.63 -4.69 -0.45
C GLU A 89 -6.30 -5.34 0.75
N PHE A 90 -6.73 -4.49 1.67
CA PHE A 90 -7.73 -4.82 2.66
C PHE A 90 -9.10 -4.61 2.02
N TYR A 91 -10.01 -5.56 2.18
CA TYR A 91 -11.35 -5.48 1.64
C TYR A 91 -12.37 -6.07 2.60
N LEU A 92 -13.58 -5.51 2.58
CA LEU A 92 -14.69 -5.98 3.38
C LEU A 92 -15.38 -7.15 2.68
N ARG A 93 -15.52 -8.29 3.37
CA ARG A 93 -16.24 -9.47 2.88
C ARG A 93 -17.15 -9.99 3.97
N GLN A 94 -18.46 -9.95 3.72
CA GLN A 94 -19.47 -10.43 4.68
C GLN A 94 -19.31 -9.80 6.07
N GLY A 95 -19.04 -8.49 6.12
CA GLY A 95 -18.86 -7.74 7.38
C GLY A 95 -17.50 -7.93 8.06
N ALA A 96 -16.60 -8.73 7.49
CA ALA A 96 -15.25 -8.94 8.02
C ALA A 96 -14.19 -8.40 7.06
N TRP A 97 -13.23 -7.65 7.59
CA TRP A 97 -12.05 -7.22 6.84
C TRP A 97 -11.13 -8.41 6.56
N LYS A 98 -10.69 -8.51 5.30
CA LYS A 98 -9.77 -9.51 4.80
C LYS A 98 -8.62 -8.82 4.10
N PHE A 99 -7.48 -9.49 4.03
CA PHE A 99 -6.33 -9.03 3.25
C PHE A 99 -6.09 -9.99 2.08
N ARG A 100 -5.68 -9.45 0.93
CA ARG A 100 -5.10 -10.23 -0.16
C ARG A 100 -3.86 -9.55 -0.72
N CYS A 101 -2.83 -10.34 -0.99
CA CYS A 101 -1.70 -9.90 -1.80
C CYS A 101 -2.14 -9.83 -3.27
N VAL A 102 -1.72 -8.80 -3.98
CA VAL A 102 -2.11 -8.53 -5.38
C VAL A 102 -0.89 -8.54 -6.29
N ALA A 103 0.19 -7.83 -5.92
CA ALA A 103 1.44 -7.74 -6.69
C ALA A 103 1.22 -7.36 -8.17
N GLN A 104 0.35 -6.37 -8.44
CA GLN A 104 -0.03 -5.98 -9.78
C GLN A 104 0.64 -4.68 -10.22
N GLY A 105 1.21 -4.69 -11.42
CA GLY A 105 1.70 -3.53 -12.13
C GLY A 105 0.64 -2.46 -12.36
N PHE A 106 0.99 -1.19 -12.11
CA PHE A 106 0.14 -0.05 -12.44
C PHE A 106 0.85 0.91 -13.39
N ALA A 107 0.29 1.12 -14.57
CA ALA A 107 0.91 1.91 -15.64
C ALA A 107 0.68 3.43 -15.52
N GLY A 108 -0.10 3.90 -14.53
CA GLY A 108 -0.51 5.30 -14.40
C GLY A 108 0.22 6.12 -13.33
N GLY A 109 1.24 5.59 -12.64
CA GLY A 109 1.84 6.29 -11.50
C GLY A 109 0.87 6.49 -10.32
N LEU A 110 1.16 7.42 -9.39
CA LEU A 110 0.23 7.84 -8.33
C LEU A 110 -0.52 9.13 -8.72
N GLU A 111 -0.81 9.30 -10.01
CA GLU A 111 -1.64 10.43 -10.45
C GLU A 111 -3.11 10.17 -10.07
N PRO A 112 -3.88 11.21 -9.66
CA PRO A 112 -5.33 11.11 -9.47
C PRO A 112 -6.09 10.76 -10.75
#